data_AF-A0AAV6CUN9-F1
#
_entry.id   AF-A0AAV6CUN9-F1
#
_cell.length_a   1.000
_cell.length_b   1.000
_cell.length_c   1.000
_cell.angle_alpha   90.00
_cell.angle_beta   90.00
_cell.angle_gamma   90.00
#
_symmetry.space_group_name_H-M   'P 1'
#
loop_
_entity.id
_entity.type
_entity.pdbx_description
1 polymer ?
#
loop_
_entity_poly.entity_id
_entity_poly.type
_entity_poly.pdbx_seq_one_letter_code
_entity_poly.pdbx_strand_id
1 'polypeptide(L)'
;MTDEQAGSDPEQERALGKMSFMEHLGELRTRIMWALGSAAVGLVIAFFVTDPAMRFISKPLAKLNTELVFTSPTEAFWTWMKVA
;
A
#
# COMPACT_ATOMS: atom_id res chain seq x y z
N MET A 1 42.84 27.36 20.07
CA MET A 1 41.44 26.92 20.18
C MET A 1 40.91 26.91 18.77
N THR A 2 40.64 25.72 18.27
CA THR A 2 40.27 25.40 16.88
C THR A 2 38.86 25.91 16.62
N ASP A 3 38.74 27.04 15.93
CA ASP A 3 37.51 27.39 15.22
C ASP A 3 37.57 26.69 13.87
N GLU A 4 37.04 25.48 13.89
CA GLU A 4 36.71 24.63 12.76
C GLU A 4 35.72 25.41 11.88
N GLN A 5 36.25 26.20 10.94
CA GLN A 5 35.44 26.76 9.87
C GLN A 5 34.97 25.61 8.98
N ALA A 6 33.85 25.02 9.39
CA ALA A 6 32.93 24.27 8.55
C ALA A 6 32.30 25.25 7.54
N GLY A 7 33.13 25.78 6.63
CA GLY A 7 32.65 26.43 5.43
C GLY A 7 32.07 25.33 4.55
N SER A 8 30.75 25.20 4.56
CA SER A 8 30.03 24.42 3.55
C SER A 8 30.40 24.97 2.18
N ASP A 9 31.18 24.19 1.45
CA ASP A 9 31.73 24.56 0.15
C ASP A 9 30.58 24.94 -0.81
N PRO A 10 30.54 26.16 -1.39
CA PRO A 10 29.46 26.59 -2.27
C PRO A 10 29.34 25.74 -3.55
N GLU A 11 30.34 24.93 -3.88
CA GLU A 11 30.22 23.88 -4.89
C GLU A 11 29.31 22.73 -4.46
N GLN A 12 29.32 22.36 -3.18
CA GLN A 12 28.49 21.28 -2.63
C GLN A 12 26.99 21.63 -2.67
N GLU A 13 26.63 22.88 -2.33
CA GLU A 13 25.24 23.37 -2.44
C GLU A 13 24.75 23.40 -3.90
N ARG A 14 25.62 23.76 -4.85
CA ARG A 14 25.29 23.77 -6.28
C ARG A 14 25.13 22.37 -6.88
N ALA A 15 25.84 21.38 -6.35
CA ALA A 15 25.69 19.98 -6.73
C ALA A 15 24.37 19.39 -6.20
N LEU A 16 23.94 19.76 -4.98
CA LEU A 16 22.63 19.38 -4.42
C LEU A 16 21.45 20.01 -5.17
N GLY A 17 21.56 21.27 -5.59
CA GLY A 17 20.49 22.00 -6.28
C GLY A 17 20.30 21.68 -7.77
N LYS A 18 21.17 20.84 -8.36
CA LYS A 18 21.19 20.54 -9.80
C LYS A 18 20.63 19.17 -10.20
N MET A 19 20.02 18.43 -9.29
CA MET A 19 19.21 17.29 -9.74
C MET A 19 18.02 17.84 -10.53
N SER A 20 17.94 17.47 -11.80
CA SER A 20 16.90 17.96 -12.72
C SER A 20 15.52 17.53 -12.24
N PHE A 21 14.46 18.33 -12.42
CA PHE A 21 13.08 17.91 -12.13
C PHE A 21 12.73 16.55 -12.78
N MET A 22 13.30 16.28 -13.95
CA MET A 22 13.14 14.99 -14.64
C MET A 22 13.82 13.83 -13.90
N GLU A 23 14.93 14.10 -13.21
CA GLU A 23 15.68 13.12 -12.42
C GLU A 23 14.92 12.76 -11.13
N HIS A 24 14.35 13.76 -10.45
CA HIS A 24 13.49 13.56 -9.28
C HIS A 24 12.20 12.78 -9.62
N LEU A 25 11.59 13.05 -10.79
CA LEU A 25 10.45 12.26 -11.29
C LEU A 25 10.85 10.83 -11.68
N GLY A 26 12.07 10.62 -12.16
CA GLY A 26 12.62 9.29 -12.45
C GLY A 26 12.74 8.44 -11.18
N GLU A 27 13.18 9.06 -10.08
CA GLU A 27 13.21 8.42 -8.77
C GLU A 27 11.80 8.09 -8.27
N LEU A 28 10.86 9.03 -8.39
CA LEU A 28 9.46 8.83 -8.00
C LEU A 28 8.81 7.66 -8.77
N ARG A 29 8.97 7.59 -10.10
CA ARG A 29 8.43 6.49 -10.91
C ARG A 29 8.92 5.14 -10.40
N THR A 30 10.22 5.04 -10.15
CA THR A 30 10.84 3.79 -9.70
C THR A 30 10.22 3.34 -8.38
N ARG A 31 10.12 4.24 -7.40
CA ARG A 31 9.49 3.96 -6.10
C ARG A 31 8.02 3.56 -6.23
N ILE A 32 7.26 4.22 -7.11
CA ILE A 32 5.86 3.87 -7.38
C ILE A 32 5.75 2.45 -7.95
N MET A 33 6.61 2.05 -8.89
CA MET A 33 6.57 0.69 -9.46
C MET A 33 6.84 -0.38 -8.40
N TRP A 34 7.79 -0.16 -7.49
CA TRP A 34 8.06 -1.07 -6.37
C TRP A 34 6.90 -1.13 -5.38
N ALA A 35 6.28 0.01 -5.06
CA ALA A 35 5.12 0.08 -4.18
C ALA A 35 3.87 -0.57 -4.80
N LEU A 36 3.66 -0.39 -6.11
CA LEU A 36 2.58 -1.07 -6.85
C LEU A 36 2.80 -2.58 -6.87
N GLY A 37 4.04 -3.01 -7.10
CA GLY A 37 4.41 -4.42 -7.09
C GLY A 37 4.15 -5.06 -5.72
N SER A 38 4.61 -4.43 -4.63
CA SER A 38 4.37 -4.94 -3.28
C SER A 38 2.89 -4.91 -2.89
N ALA A 39 2.14 -3.87 -3.29
CA ALA A 39 0.70 -3.79 -3.07
C ALA A 39 -0.05 -4.89 -3.85
N ALA A 40 0.31 -5.16 -5.10
CA ALA A 40 -0.28 -6.23 -5.89
C ALA A 40 0.00 -7.60 -5.28
N VAL A 41 1.22 -7.84 -4.79
CA VAL A 41 1.55 -9.07 -4.06
C VAL A 41 0.74 -9.17 -2.76
N GLY A 42 0.61 -8.08 -1.99
CA GLY A 42 -0.22 -8.03 -0.80
C GLY A 42 -1.68 -8.35 -1.08
N LEU A 43 -2.23 -7.81 -2.17
CA LEU A 43 -3.59 -8.09 -2.63
C LEU A 43 -3.77 -9.58 -2.97
N VAL A 44 -2.82 -10.17 -3.70
CA VAL A 44 -2.85 -11.61 -4.03
C VAL A 44 -2.85 -12.47 -2.77
N ILE A 45 -2.01 -12.12 -1.78
CA ILE A 45 -1.97 -12.82 -0.49
C ILE A 45 -3.30 -12.66 0.25
N ALA A 46 -3.87 -11.44 0.25
CA ALA A 46 -5.12 -11.17 0.93
C ALA A 46 -6.30 -11.99 0.35
N PHE A 47 -6.34 -12.21 -0.96
CA PHE A 47 -7.32 -13.11 -1.59
C PHE A 47 -7.28 -14.54 -1.04
N PHE A 48 -6.10 -15.07 -0.65
CA PHE A 48 -6.01 -16.38 0.00
C PHE A 48 -6.51 -16.35 1.45
N VAL A 49 -6.43 -15.20 2.12
CA VAL A 49 -6.89 -14.99 3.49
C VAL A 49 -8.40 -14.69 3.55
N THR A 50 -9.00 -14.24 2.44
CA THR A 50 -10.43 -13.95 2.36
C THR A 50 -11.31 -15.16 2.71
N ASP A 51 -10.96 -16.37 2.26
CA ASP A 51 -11.74 -17.59 2.54
C ASP A 51 -11.87 -17.92 4.04
N PRO A 52 -10.77 -18.01 4.83
CA PRO A 52 -10.87 -18.21 6.27
C PRO A 52 -11.50 -17.02 7.01
N ALA A 53 -11.30 -15.78 6.54
CA ALA A 53 -11.94 -14.60 7.11
C ALA A 53 -13.47 -14.64 6.92
N MET A 54 -13.95 -15.03 5.74
CA MET A 54 -15.37 -15.18 5.47
C MET A 54 -15.98 -16.31 6.32
N ARG A 55 -15.30 -17.46 6.45
CA ARG A 55 -15.72 -18.54 7.36
C ARG A 55 -15.78 -18.11 8.82
N PHE A 56 -14.90 -17.20 9.26
CA PHE A 56 -14.93 -16.64 10.61
C PHE A 56 -16.15 -15.74 10.82
N ILE A 57 -16.48 -14.89 9.85
CA ILE A 57 -17.65 -14.00 9.89
C ILE A 57 -18.96 -14.77 9.79
N SER A 58 -19.02 -15.85 8.99
CA SER A 58 -20.23 -16.68 8.83
C SER A 58 -20.54 -17.57 10.03
N LYS A 59 -19.56 -17.88 10.88
CA LYS A 59 -19.72 -18.72 12.10
C LYS A 59 -20.76 -18.17 13.11
N PRO A 60 -20.74 -16.88 13.51
CA PRO A 60 -21.74 -16.34 14.42
C PRO A 60 -23.16 -16.29 13.82
N LEU A 61 -23.30 -16.15 12.50
CA LEU A 61 -24.61 -16.16 11.83
C LEU A 61 -25.29 -17.53 11.90
N ALA A 62 -24.52 -18.60 11.70
CA ALA A 62 -25.01 -19.97 11.85
C ALA A 62 -25.48 -20.28 13.29
N LYS A 63 -24.89 -19.63 14.30
CA LYS A 63 -25.33 -19.76 15.71
C LYS A 63 -26.66 -19.06 16.01
N LEU A 64 -27.06 -18.08 15.20
CA LEU A 64 -28.25 -17.26 15.40
C LEU A 64 -29.46 -17.72 14.56
N ASN A 65 -29.34 -18.81 13.78
CA ASN A 65 -30.36 -19.26 12.82
C ASN A 65 -30.78 -18.17 11.80
N THR A 66 -29.92 -17.18 11.57
CA THR A 66 -30.16 -16.11 10.60
C THR A 66 -29.28 -16.38 9.38
N GLU A 67 -29.90 -16.63 8.23
CA GLU A 67 -29.17 -16.73 6.97
C GLU A 67 -28.56 -15.37 6.58
N LEU A 68 -27.38 -15.41 6.00
CA LEU A 68 -26.74 -14.22 5.44
C LEU A 68 -27.49 -13.83 4.16
N VAL A 69 -28.49 -12.96 4.30
CA VAL A 69 -29.27 -12.46 3.16
C VAL A 69 -28.47 -11.36 2.47
N PHE A 70 -27.98 -11.65 1.26
CA PHE A 70 -27.41 -10.64 0.37
C PHE A 70 -28.55 -9.81 -0.21
N THR A 71 -28.61 -8.53 0.13
CA THR A 71 -29.71 -7.64 -0.30
C THR A 71 -29.54 -7.17 -1.74
N SER A 72 -28.36 -7.35 -2.34
CA SER A 72 -28.15 -7.14 -3.77
C SER A 72 -27.12 -8.14 -4.36
N PRO A 73 -27.27 -8.53 -5.63
CA PRO A 73 -26.40 -9.53 -6.27
C PRO A 73 -24.93 -9.08 -6.37
N THR A 74 -24.67 -7.77 -6.42
CA THR A 74 -23.32 -7.19 -6.40
C THR A 74 -22.72 -7.05 -5.01
N GLU A 75 -23.51 -7.17 -3.95
CA GLU A 75 -23.04 -7.08 -2.56
C GLU A 75 -22.13 -8.25 -2.18
N ALA A 76 -22.40 -9.44 -2.73
CA ALA A 76 -21.56 -10.61 -2.53
C ALA A 76 -20.14 -10.35 -3.06
N PHE A 77 -20.02 -9.83 -4.28
CA PHE A 77 -18.73 -9.42 -4.85
C PHE A 77 -18.04 -8.32 -4.02
N TRP A 78 -18.80 -7.29 -3.63
CA TRP A 78 -18.27 -6.16 -2.85
C TRP A 78 -17.81 -6.57 -1.44
N THR A 79 -18.51 -7.51 -0.81
CA THR A 79 -18.13 -8.07 0.49
C THR A 79 -16.82 -8.84 0.40
N TRP A 80 -16.69 -9.68 -0.62
CA TRP A 80 -15.46 -10.44 -0.83
C TRP A 80 -14.27 -9.52 -1.11
N MET A 81 -14.46 -8.48 -1.92
CA MET A 81 -13.41 -7.49 -2.22
C MET A 81 -13.02 -6.61 -1.02
N LYS A 82 -13.92 -6.38 -0.05
CA LYS A 82 -13.62 -5.64 1.18
C LYS A 82 -12.91 -6.47 2.24
N VAL A 83 -13.05 -7.79 2.18
CA VAL A 83 -12.43 -8.74 3.11
C VAL A 83 -11.04 -9.16 2.63
N ALA A 84 -10.82 -9.18 1.31
CA ALA A 84 -9.50 -9.10 0.70
C ALA A 84 -8.88 -7.71 0.93
#